data_AF-Q2B8M4-F1
#
_entry.id   AF-Q2B8M4-F1
#
_cell.length_a   1.000
_cell.length_b   1.000
_cell.length_c   1.000
_cell.angle_alpha   90.00
_cell.angle_beta   90.00
_cell.angle_gamma   90.00
#
_symmetry.space_group_name_H-M   'P 1'
#
loop_
_entity.id
_entity.type
_entity.pdbx_description
1 polymer ?
#
loop_
_entity_poly.entity_id
_entity_poly.type
_entity_poly.pdbx_seq_one_letter_code
_entity_poly.pdbx_strand_id
1 'polypeptide(L)'
;MKRADNEECNLSGSAAAAFINLIESGTYQKLKQQETFLDQSKEALRGMLYHYEGKRHEFKEINYVAKFVSKNVWQTNHAGLIEELLCYVQPNIAAAAIQLDVKKIKEANEEGCNVHHLLTPYKNPDTYYVRPTLNKLGKRQIRTHDYLFGGQSIEELVTEIRDNTVTFKAYAEEYEHFKKAAEQCPVLNGNYKVTTPYGSVSLLSNRPTWNIENIFNEMGEEFIVSYGKVDMSKLEELILQGLIPKSMVSPFRKLLDIRLDFVVMNMSSEEKAVNFHRNKQIQASLKRFA
;
A
#
# COMPACT_ATOMS: atom_id res chain seq x y z
N MET A 1 -23.57 -35.17 -0.08
CA MET A 1 -24.87 -34.58 0.27
C MET A 1 -24.78 -33.07 0.07
N LYS A 2 -25.41 -32.54 -0.98
CA LYS A 2 -25.44 -31.10 -1.28
C LYS A 2 -26.51 -30.47 -0.39
N ARG A 3 -26.13 -29.58 0.54
CA ARG A 3 -27.09 -28.62 1.12
C ARG A 3 -27.16 -27.42 0.20
N ALA A 4 -28.23 -27.38 -0.57
CA ALA A 4 -28.71 -26.17 -1.21
C ALA A 4 -29.70 -25.53 -0.23
N ASP A 5 -29.17 -24.77 0.73
CA ASP A 5 -29.98 -23.87 1.52
C ASP A 5 -29.92 -22.51 0.83
N ASN A 6 -30.87 -22.30 -0.07
CA ASN A 6 -31.27 -20.99 -0.56
C ASN A 6 -31.96 -20.26 0.59
N GLU A 7 -31.19 -19.72 1.52
CA GLU A 7 -31.67 -18.61 2.34
C GLU A 7 -31.61 -17.35 1.48
N GLU A 8 -32.78 -16.91 1.02
CA GLU A 8 -33.00 -15.53 0.57
C GLU A 8 -32.69 -14.61 1.74
N CYS A 9 -31.41 -14.25 1.83
CA CYS A 9 -30.85 -13.44 2.89
C CYS A 9 -31.45 -12.04 2.78
N ASN A 10 -32.14 -11.58 3.84
CA ASN A 10 -32.61 -10.20 3.97
C ASN A 10 -31.49 -9.22 3.60
N LEU A 11 -31.63 -8.57 2.44
CA LEU A 11 -30.59 -7.77 1.79
C LEU A 11 -30.39 -6.40 2.46
N SER A 12 -31.31 -5.89 3.28
CA SER A 12 -31.19 -4.56 3.89
C SER A 12 -30.22 -4.57 5.09
N GLY A 13 -28.93 -4.67 4.84
CA GLY A 13 -27.86 -4.59 5.85
C GLY A 13 -26.65 -5.50 5.61
N SER A 14 -26.65 -6.32 4.56
CA SER A 14 -25.56 -7.25 4.27
C SER A 14 -24.49 -6.62 3.38
N ALA A 15 -23.22 -7.04 3.54
CA ALA A 15 -22.13 -6.66 2.64
C ALA A 15 -22.43 -6.99 1.17
N ALA A 16 -23.28 -7.99 0.90
CA ALA A 16 -23.77 -8.30 -0.44
C ALA A 16 -24.62 -7.17 -1.03
N ALA A 17 -25.60 -6.64 -0.29
CA ALA A 17 -26.45 -5.58 -0.82
C ALA A 17 -25.70 -4.26 -0.98
N ALA A 18 -24.80 -3.94 -0.05
CA ALA A 18 -23.92 -2.78 -0.19
C ALA A 18 -23.04 -2.91 -1.44
N PHE A 19 -22.54 -4.11 -1.72
CA PHE A 19 -21.77 -4.37 -2.94
C PHE A 19 -22.63 -4.32 -4.20
N ILE A 20 -23.85 -4.85 -4.19
CA ILE A 20 -24.80 -4.77 -5.31
C ILE A 20 -25.09 -3.30 -5.62
N ASN A 21 -25.45 -2.50 -4.61
CA ASN A 21 -25.71 -1.07 -4.76
C ASN A 21 -24.49 -0.31 -5.31
N LEU A 22 -23.29 -0.61 -4.80
CA LEU A 22 -22.04 -0.01 -5.31
C LEU A 22 -21.83 -0.26 -6.82
N ILE A 23 -22.24 -1.43 -7.33
CA ILE A 23 -22.18 -1.75 -8.76
C ILE A 23 -23.33 -1.09 -9.52
N GLU A 24 -24.58 -1.20 -9.04
CA GLU A 24 -25.78 -0.72 -9.74
C GLU A 24 -25.91 0.81 -9.78
N SER A 25 -25.41 1.50 -8.74
CA SER A 25 -25.28 2.96 -8.74
C SER A 25 -24.23 3.49 -9.73
N GLY A 26 -23.37 2.61 -10.24
CA GLY A 26 -22.25 2.96 -11.11
C GLY A 26 -21.07 3.61 -10.39
N THR A 27 -21.09 3.76 -9.05
CA THR A 27 -19.96 4.34 -8.29
C THR A 27 -18.66 3.60 -8.59
N TYR A 28 -18.67 2.26 -8.54
CA TYR A 28 -17.45 1.48 -8.81
C TYR A 28 -16.98 1.57 -10.26
N GLN A 29 -17.91 1.66 -11.22
CA GLN A 29 -17.58 1.89 -12.62
C GLN A 29 -16.88 3.24 -12.80
N LYS A 30 -17.46 4.31 -12.25
CA LYS A 30 -16.88 5.66 -12.32
C LYS A 30 -15.52 5.72 -11.64
N LEU A 31 -15.35 5.08 -10.47
CA LEU A 31 -14.05 4.94 -9.82
C LEU A 31 -12.99 4.35 -10.78
N LYS A 32 -13.31 3.25 -11.46
CA LYS A 32 -12.39 2.56 -12.37
C LYS A 32 -12.14 3.32 -13.67
N GLN A 33 -13.13 4.01 -14.20
CA GLN A 33 -12.97 4.90 -15.34
C GLN A 33 -12.04 6.07 -15.00
N GLN A 34 -12.22 6.67 -13.82
CA GLN A 34 -11.40 7.78 -13.35
C GLN A 34 -9.96 7.37 -13.04
N GLU A 35 -9.77 6.19 -12.43
CA GLU A 35 -8.43 5.60 -12.24
C GLU A 35 -7.71 5.44 -13.59
N THR A 36 -8.39 4.83 -14.57
CA THR A 36 -7.84 4.60 -15.91
C THR A 36 -7.55 5.93 -16.63
N PHE A 37 -8.47 6.89 -16.59
CA PHE A 37 -8.29 8.22 -17.17
C PHE A 37 -7.05 8.90 -16.58
N LEU A 38 -6.92 8.94 -15.25
CA LEU A 38 -5.80 9.58 -14.58
C LEU A 38 -4.46 8.94 -14.89
N ASP A 39 -4.41 7.61 -15.01
CA ASP A 39 -3.19 6.90 -15.38
C ASP A 39 -2.79 7.20 -16.83
N GLN A 40 -3.73 7.10 -17.77
CA GLN A 40 -3.44 7.35 -19.20
C GLN A 40 -3.14 8.83 -19.47
N SER A 41 -3.86 9.77 -18.85
CA SER A 41 -3.62 11.22 -19.02
C SER A 41 -2.26 11.65 -18.45
N LYS A 42 -1.83 11.09 -17.33
CA LYS A 42 -0.48 11.36 -16.79
C LYS A 42 0.62 10.83 -17.70
N GLU A 43 0.42 9.67 -18.31
CA GLU A 43 1.40 9.12 -19.26
C GLU A 43 1.42 9.92 -20.57
N ALA A 44 0.26 10.39 -21.07
CA ALA A 44 0.19 11.30 -22.20
C ALA A 44 0.92 12.63 -21.90
N LEU A 45 0.63 13.24 -20.75
CA LEU A 45 1.30 14.47 -20.29
C LEU A 45 2.81 14.27 -20.12
N ARG A 46 3.24 13.11 -19.59
CA ARG A 46 4.65 12.74 -19.50
C ARG A 46 5.31 12.73 -20.87
N GLY A 47 4.65 12.16 -21.89
CA GLY A 47 5.12 12.16 -23.27
C GLY A 47 5.27 13.57 -23.84
N MET A 48 4.28 14.44 -23.62
CA MET A 48 4.31 15.84 -24.07
C MET A 48 5.45 16.64 -23.41
N LEU A 49 5.74 16.37 -22.14
CA LEU A 49 6.79 17.05 -21.38
C LEU A 49 8.16 16.35 -21.46
N TYR A 50 8.29 15.27 -22.23
CA TYR A 50 9.52 14.47 -22.26
C TYR A 50 10.73 15.26 -22.79
N HIS A 51 10.51 16.14 -23.77
CA HIS A 51 11.55 16.97 -24.38
C HIS A 51 11.72 18.33 -23.73
N TYR A 52 10.88 18.67 -22.75
CA TYR A 52 10.94 19.97 -22.11
C TYR A 52 12.20 20.09 -21.24
N GLU A 53 12.89 21.22 -21.34
CA GLU A 53 14.08 21.50 -20.53
C GLU A 53 13.68 21.80 -19.08
N GLY A 54 13.75 20.80 -18.22
CA GLY A 54 13.52 20.97 -16.79
C GLY A 54 12.95 19.74 -16.11
N LYS A 55 13.28 19.57 -14.83
CA LYS A 55 12.71 18.48 -14.01
C LYS A 55 11.31 18.81 -13.48
N ARG A 56 10.87 20.06 -13.58
CA ARG A 56 9.66 20.58 -12.92
C ARG A 56 8.99 21.67 -13.77
N HIS A 57 7.71 21.48 -14.03
CA HIS A 57 6.84 22.36 -14.80
C HIS A 57 5.70 22.84 -13.90
N GLU A 58 5.61 24.15 -13.72
CA GLU A 58 4.55 24.78 -12.93
C GLU A 58 3.41 25.27 -13.82
N PHE A 59 2.19 24.89 -13.47
CA PHE A 59 0.96 25.41 -14.06
C PHE A 59 0.32 26.35 -13.05
N LYS A 60 0.84 27.58 -12.97
CA LYS A 60 0.49 28.56 -11.92
C LYS A 60 -1.00 28.88 -11.89
N GLU A 61 -1.62 29.04 -13.06
CA GLU A 61 -3.05 29.37 -13.18
C GLU A 61 -3.96 28.24 -12.66
N ILE A 62 -3.52 26.99 -12.78
CA ILE A 62 -4.29 25.79 -12.37
C ILE A 62 -3.90 25.35 -10.95
N ASN A 63 -2.86 25.96 -10.36
CA ASN A 63 -2.26 25.58 -9.08
C ASN A 63 -1.69 24.15 -9.06
N TYR A 64 -1.06 23.73 -10.17
CA TYR A 64 -0.54 22.37 -10.37
C TYR A 64 0.94 22.36 -10.74
N VAL A 65 1.59 21.22 -10.50
CA VAL A 65 2.97 20.97 -10.87
C VAL A 65 3.10 19.57 -11.46
N ALA A 66 3.82 19.47 -12.57
CA ALA A 66 4.29 18.20 -13.13
C ALA A 66 5.81 18.12 -13.00
N LYS A 67 6.33 17.03 -12.43
CA LYS A 67 7.78 16.88 -12.21
C LYS A 67 8.26 15.45 -12.32
N PHE A 68 9.52 15.32 -12.72
CA PHE A 68 10.27 14.07 -12.68
C PHE A 68 11.01 13.96 -11.35
N VAL A 69 10.70 12.94 -10.57
CA VAL A 69 11.31 12.67 -9.27
C VAL A 69 12.21 11.45 -9.40
N SER A 70 13.49 11.62 -9.10
CA SER A 70 14.43 10.50 -9.00
C SER A 70 14.09 9.63 -7.79
N LYS A 71 13.89 8.34 -8.03
CA LYS A 71 13.63 7.32 -7.03
C LYS A 71 14.72 6.26 -7.11
N ASN A 72 15.55 6.24 -6.08
CA ASN A 72 16.64 5.29 -5.96
C ASN A 72 16.08 3.89 -5.66
N VAL A 73 16.51 2.90 -6.44
CA VAL A 73 16.23 1.48 -6.24
C VAL A 73 17.42 0.86 -5.53
N TRP A 74 17.18 0.37 -4.32
CA TRP A 74 18.23 -0.15 -3.43
C TRP A 74 18.12 -1.66 -3.29
N GLN A 75 19.26 -2.32 -3.26
CA GLN A 75 19.42 -3.65 -2.69
C GLN A 75 19.95 -3.50 -1.26
N THR A 76 19.31 -4.18 -0.32
CA THR A 76 19.71 -4.15 1.09
C THR A 76 20.22 -5.52 1.51
N ASN A 77 21.42 -5.59 2.09
CA ASN A 77 21.88 -6.75 2.83
C ASN A 77 21.15 -6.80 4.17
N HIS A 78 19.98 -7.42 4.19
CA HIS A 78 19.13 -7.45 5.38
C HIS A 78 19.76 -8.22 6.54
N ALA A 79 20.46 -9.34 6.29
CA ALA A 79 21.08 -10.14 7.33
C ALA A 79 22.16 -9.33 8.08
N GLY A 80 23.13 -8.78 7.35
CA GLY A 80 24.17 -7.96 7.96
C GLY A 80 23.63 -6.70 8.65
N LEU A 81 22.57 -6.09 8.10
CA LEU A 81 21.93 -4.95 8.76
C LEU A 81 21.23 -5.35 10.07
N ILE A 82 20.64 -6.55 10.14
CA ILE A 82 20.04 -7.07 11.37
C ILE A 82 21.12 -7.29 12.44
N GLU A 83 22.22 -7.95 12.10
CA GLU A 83 23.36 -8.17 13.00
C GLU A 83 23.87 -6.85 13.59
N GLU A 84 24.10 -5.85 12.72
CA GLU A 84 24.56 -4.53 13.14
C GLU A 84 23.56 -3.81 14.06
N LEU A 85 22.25 -3.93 13.78
CA LEU A 85 21.20 -3.33 14.61
C LEU A 85 21.14 -3.97 15.99
N LEU A 86 21.22 -5.30 16.07
CA LEU A 86 21.19 -6.05 17.32
C LEU A 86 22.43 -5.78 18.19
N CYS A 87 23.58 -5.49 17.57
CA CYS A 87 24.79 -5.07 18.28
C CYS A 87 24.71 -3.62 18.82
N TYR A 88 23.99 -2.73 18.13
CA TYR A 88 24.04 -1.30 18.41
C TYR A 88 22.93 -0.79 19.34
N VAL A 89 21.71 -1.32 19.22
CA VAL A 89 20.59 -0.97 20.10
C VAL A 89 20.06 -2.19 20.85
N GLN A 90 19.29 -1.94 21.90
CA GLN A 90 18.61 -3.01 22.63
C GLN A 90 17.68 -3.82 21.70
N PRO A 91 17.54 -5.14 21.91
CA PRO A 91 16.76 -6.02 21.04
C PRO A 91 15.32 -5.58 20.81
N ASN A 92 14.65 -5.01 21.82
CA ASN A 92 13.29 -4.48 21.70
C ASN A 92 13.20 -3.28 20.72
N ILE A 93 14.22 -2.41 20.69
CA ILE A 93 14.30 -1.29 19.75
C ILE A 93 14.57 -1.81 18.33
N ALA A 94 15.51 -2.76 18.18
CA ALA A 94 15.78 -3.39 16.89
C ALA A 94 14.56 -4.14 16.34
N ALA A 95 13.86 -4.90 17.20
CA ALA A 95 12.67 -5.67 16.86
C ALA A 95 11.55 -4.80 16.25
N ALA A 96 11.46 -3.52 16.65
CA ALA A 96 10.49 -2.59 16.06
C ALA A 96 10.68 -2.39 14.55
N ALA A 97 11.91 -2.50 14.04
CA ALA A 97 12.22 -2.36 12.61
C ALA A 97 12.46 -3.69 11.88
N ILE A 98 12.33 -4.83 12.56
CA ILE A 98 12.54 -6.15 11.97
C ILE A 98 11.17 -6.82 11.76
N GLN A 99 11.05 -7.60 10.69
CA GLN A 99 9.94 -8.51 10.43
C GLN A 99 10.48 -9.81 9.83
N LEU A 100 9.73 -10.90 9.89
CA LEU A 100 10.15 -12.13 9.22
C LEU A 100 9.87 -12.10 7.71
N ASP A 101 10.79 -12.64 6.93
CA ASP A 101 10.63 -12.84 5.49
C ASP A 101 9.82 -14.10 5.23
N VAL A 102 8.53 -13.91 4.94
CA VAL A 102 7.59 -14.98 4.61
C VAL A 102 8.09 -15.86 3.46
N LYS A 103 8.86 -15.31 2.51
CA LYS A 103 9.40 -16.11 1.39
C LYS A 103 10.46 -17.08 1.88
N LYS A 104 11.44 -16.60 2.64
CA LYS A 104 12.49 -17.45 3.24
C LYS A 104 11.89 -18.52 4.15
N ILE A 105 10.88 -18.17 4.94
CA ILE A 105 10.17 -19.15 5.79
C ILE A 105 9.52 -20.22 4.92
N LYS A 106 8.84 -19.84 3.83
CA LYS A 106 8.19 -20.79 2.94
C LYS A 106 9.21 -21.74 2.30
N GLU A 107 10.32 -21.20 1.78
CA GLU A 107 11.41 -21.97 1.18
C GLU A 107 11.99 -22.99 2.19
N ALA A 108 12.30 -22.56 3.42
CA ALA A 108 12.80 -23.48 4.46
C ALA A 108 11.79 -24.56 4.88
N ASN A 109 10.48 -24.30 4.80
CA ASN A 109 9.48 -25.33 5.04
C ASN A 109 9.42 -26.35 3.89
N GLU A 110 9.58 -25.90 2.64
CA GLU A 110 9.67 -26.79 1.46
C GLU A 110 10.92 -27.68 1.53
N GLU A 111 12.00 -27.20 2.16
CA GLU A 111 13.22 -27.94 2.45
C GLU A 111 13.14 -28.85 3.70
N GLY A 112 12.01 -28.83 4.42
CA GLY A 112 11.74 -29.74 5.54
C GLY A 112 12.06 -29.22 6.94
N CYS A 113 12.50 -27.96 7.11
CA CYS A 113 12.87 -27.39 8.42
C CYS A 113 11.69 -27.07 9.35
N ASN A 114 10.43 -27.20 8.88
CA ASN A 114 9.18 -26.96 9.63
C ASN A 114 9.15 -25.65 10.46
N VAL A 115 9.76 -24.59 9.93
CA VAL A 115 9.85 -23.25 10.55
C VAL A 115 8.45 -22.69 10.88
N HIS A 116 7.43 -23.02 10.07
CA HIS A 116 6.08 -22.51 10.32
C HIS A 116 5.50 -23.01 11.65
N HIS A 117 5.79 -24.26 12.03
CA HIS A 117 5.33 -24.80 13.30
C HIS A 117 6.00 -24.08 14.47
N LEU A 118 7.32 -23.86 14.39
CA LEU A 118 8.09 -23.13 15.40
C LEU A 118 7.59 -21.71 15.63
N LEU A 119 7.09 -21.05 14.58
CA LEU A 119 6.61 -19.67 14.64
C LEU A 119 5.17 -19.52 15.16
N THR A 120 4.44 -20.61 15.33
CA THR A 120 3.02 -20.58 15.71
C THR A 120 2.78 -19.88 17.06
N PRO A 121 3.57 -20.12 18.13
CA PRO A 121 3.39 -19.46 19.43
C PRO A 121 3.57 -17.93 19.40
N TYR A 122 4.34 -17.42 18.43
CA TYR A 122 4.69 -16.00 18.34
C TYR A 122 3.83 -15.22 17.35
N LYS A 123 2.86 -15.88 16.72
CA LYS A 123 2.02 -15.26 15.70
C LYS A 123 1.06 -14.26 16.36
N ASN A 124 1.07 -13.02 15.88
CA ASN A 124 0.10 -12.01 16.29
C ASN A 124 -1.31 -12.38 15.76
N PRO A 125 -2.39 -11.84 16.36
CA PRO A 125 -3.74 -12.04 15.86
C PRO A 125 -3.86 -11.75 14.36
N ASP A 126 -4.53 -12.63 13.64
CA ASP A 126 -4.79 -12.44 12.22
C ASP A 126 -5.61 -11.17 12.01
N THR A 127 -5.14 -10.32 11.11
CA THR A 127 -5.91 -9.16 10.64
C THR A 127 -6.46 -9.48 9.26
N TYR A 128 -7.57 -8.86 8.90
CA TYR A 128 -8.28 -9.14 7.65
C TYR A 128 -8.53 -7.87 6.87
N TYR A 129 -8.81 -8.02 5.57
CA TYR A 129 -9.25 -6.94 4.70
C TYR A 129 -10.35 -7.40 3.75
N VAL A 130 -11.24 -6.49 3.40
CA VAL A 130 -12.30 -6.77 2.43
C VAL A 130 -11.79 -6.64 1.00
N ARG A 131 -12.04 -7.69 0.20
CA ARG A 131 -11.73 -7.75 -1.23
C ARG A 131 -12.97 -8.10 -2.05
N PRO A 132 -13.55 -7.13 -2.77
CA PRO A 132 -14.53 -7.38 -3.81
C PRO A 132 -13.89 -8.01 -5.04
N THR A 133 -14.58 -8.97 -5.64
CA THR A 133 -14.16 -9.65 -6.88
C THR A 133 -15.35 -9.73 -7.83
N LEU A 134 -15.18 -9.26 -9.07
CA LEU A 134 -16.25 -9.27 -10.06
C LEU A 134 -16.25 -10.55 -10.89
N ASN A 135 -17.44 -11.08 -11.15
CA ASN A 135 -17.66 -12.16 -12.13
C ASN A 135 -17.79 -11.59 -13.55
N LYS A 136 -18.15 -12.44 -14.54
CA LYS A 136 -18.32 -12.01 -15.93
C LYS A 136 -19.38 -10.91 -16.09
N LEU A 137 -20.48 -10.95 -15.33
CA LEU A 137 -21.53 -9.93 -15.38
C LEU A 137 -21.06 -8.62 -14.76
N GLY A 138 -20.49 -8.65 -13.55
CA GLY A 138 -19.92 -7.46 -12.90
C GLY A 138 -18.84 -6.79 -13.74
N LYS A 139 -17.97 -7.57 -14.41
CA LYS A 139 -16.95 -7.05 -15.33
C LYS A 139 -17.54 -6.31 -16.53
N ARG A 140 -18.74 -6.67 -17.01
CA ARG A 140 -19.40 -5.95 -18.11
C ARG A 140 -19.87 -4.55 -17.67
N GLN A 141 -20.21 -4.38 -16.41
CA GLN A 141 -20.64 -3.09 -15.85
C GLN A 141 -19.49 -2.09 -15.69
N ILE A 142 -18.24 -2.55 -15.61
CA ILE A 142 -17.07 -1.69 -15.34
C ILE A 142 -16.18 -1.47 -16.57
N ARG A 143 -16.71 -1.62 -17.78
CA ARG A 143 -15.90 -1.40 -18.99
C ARG A 143 -15.39 0.03 -19.02
N THR A 144 -14.07 0.16 -19.09
CA THR A 144 -13.35 1.40 -19.34
C THR A 144 -13.12 1.51 -20.84
N HIS A 145 -13.06 2.74 -21.33
CA HIS A 145 -12.72 3.05 -22.71
C HIS A 145 -11.27 3.55 -22.73
N ASP A 146 -10.57 3.28 -23.83
CA ASP A 146 -9.28 3.92 -24.05
C ASP A 146 -9.52 5.40 -24.37
N TYR A 147 -8.83 6.27 -23.65
CA TYR A 147 -8.93 7.71 -23.85
C TYR A 147 -7.91 8.14 -24.91
N LEU A 148 -8.38 8.91 -25.89
CA LEU A 148 -7.54 9.49 -26.93
C LEU A 148 -7.22 10.93 -26.54
N PHE A 149 -5.96 11.19 -26.16
CA PHE A 149 -5.48 12.52 -25.76
C PHE A 149 -4.91 13.33 -26.95
N GLY A 150 -5.27 12.95 -28.18
CA GLY A 150 -4.75 13.58 -29.39
C GLY A 150 -5.36 14.97 -29.61
N GLY A 151 -4.51 16.00 -29.70
CA GLY A 151 -4.92 17.36 -30.05
C GLY A 151 -5.22 18.28 -28.87
N GLN A 152 -5.15 17.78 -27.63
CA GLN A 152 -5.23 18.62 -26.43
C GLN A 152 -3.90 19.36 -26.19
N SER A 153 -4.00 20.59 -25.70
CA SER A 153 -2.86 21.32 -25.14
C SER A 153 -2.44 20.74 -23.78
N ILE A 154 -1.22 21.08 -23.35
CA ILE A 154 -0.69 20.66 -22.05
C ILE A 154 -1.59 21.20 -20.92
N GLU A 155 -2.02 22.45 -21.04
CA GLU A 155 -2.85 23.16 -20.07
C GLU A 155 -4.24 22.55 -19.93
N GLU A 156 -4.87 22.18 -21.06
CA GLU A 156 -6.16 21.47 -21.07
C GLU A 156 -6.03 20.12 -20.36
N LEU A 157 -4.99 19.34 -20.69
CA LEU A 157 -4.79 18.02 -20.09
C LEU A 157 -4.54 18.10 -18.58
N VAL A 158 -3.76 19.09 -18.11
CA VAL A 158 -3.53 19.31 -16.67
C VAL A 158 -4.83 19.73 -15.96
N THR A 159 -5.66 20.55 -16.61
CA THR A 159 -6.98 20.94 -16.09
C THR A 159 -7.88 19.72 -15.93
N GLU A 160 -7.93 18.84 -16.93
CA GLU A 160 -8.69 17.60 -16.85
C GLU A 160 -8.15 16.65 -15.76
N ILE A 161 -6.83 16.52 -15.62
CA ILE A 161 -6.22 15.74 -14.54
C ILE A 161 -6.65 16.28 -13.18
N ARG A 162 -6.66 17.60 -12.99
CA ARG A 162 -7.11 18.22 -11.73
C ARG A 162 -8.55 17.83 -11.42
N ASP A 163 -9.45 18.06 -12.38
CA ASP A 163 -10.88 17.91 -12.16
C ASP A 163 -11.23 16.43 -11.92
N ASN A 164 -10.63 15.52 -12.69
CA ASN A 164 -10.80 14.08 -12.51
C ASN A 164 -10.13 13.55 -11.22
N THR A 165 -9.07 14.20 -10.72
CA THR A 165 -8.48 13.84 -9.41
C THR A 165 -9.44 14.13 -8.26
N VAL A 166 -10.23 15.21 -8.35
CA VAL A 166 -11.22 15.56 -7.33
C VAL A 166 -12.37 14.53 -7.33
N THR A 167 -12.92 14.21 -8.50
CA THR A 167 -14.01 13.23 -8.61
C THR A 167 -13.55 11.81 -8.25
N PHE A 168 -12.33 11.42 -8.64
CA PHE A 168 -11.73 10.15 -8.24
C PHE A 168 -11.66 10.00 -6.72
N LYS A 169 -11.23 11.05 -5.99
CA LYS A 169 -11.16 11.00 -4.52
C LYS A 169 -12.53 10.75 -3.89
N ALA A 170 -13.58 11.42 -4.36
CA ALA A 170 -14.93 11.21 -3.85
C ALA A 170 -15.39 9.75 -4.04
N TYR A 171 -15.21 9.18 -5.24
CA TYR A 171 -15.55 7.77 -5.49
C TYR A 171 -14.68 6.78 -4.72
N ALA A 172 -13.40 7.11 -4.50
CA ALA A 172 -12.50 6.29 -3.70
C ALA A 172 -12.93 6.28 -2.23
N GLU A 173 -13.36 7.43 -1.69
CA GLU A 173 -13.90 7.54 -0.33
C GLU A 173 -15.18 6.70 -0.15
N GLU A 174 -16.12 6.79 -1.09
CA GLU A 174 -17.32 5.93 -1.08
C GLU A 174 -16.96 4.43 -1.08
N TYR A 175 -15.95 4.05 -1.86
CA TYR A 175 -15.47 2.67 -1.91
C TYR A 175 -14.79 2.23 -0.59
N GLU A 176 -14.00 3.09 0.04
CA GLU A 176 -13.42 2.83 1.35
C GLU A 176 -14.50 2.71 2.43
N HIS A 177 -15.53 3.55 2.39
CA HIS A 177 -16.70 3.46 3.28
C HIS A 177 -17.40 2.10 3.13
N PHE A 178 -17.61 1.66 1.89
CA PHE A 178 -18.13 0.32 1.63
C PHE A 178 -17.25 -0.79 2.25
N LYS A 179 -15.92 -0.73 2.08
CA LYS A 179 -15.02 -1.77 2.64
C LYS A 179 -15.09 -1.81 4.17
N LYS A 180 -15.05 -0.65 4.84
CA LYS A 180 -15.18 -0.56 6.30
C LYS A 180 -16.52 -1.09 6.81
N ALA A 181 -17.61 -0.78 6.13
CA ALA A 181 -18.93 -1.32 6.47
C ALA A 181 -19.00 -2.84 6.26
N ALA A 182 -18.38 -3.35 5.19
CA ALA A 182 -18.32 -4.78 4.91
C ALA A 182 -17.48 -5.55 5.93
N GLU A 183 -16.38 -4.98 6.45
CA GLU A 183 -15.56 -5.57 7.52
C GLU A 183 -16.36 -5.78 8.82
N GLN A 184 -17.38 -4.94 9.07
CA GLN A 184 -18.25 -5.04 10.23
C GLN A 184 -19.45 -5.97 10.01
N CYS A 185 -19.62 -6.54 8.80
CA CYS A 185 -20.77 -7.37 8.47
C CYS A 185 -20.67 -8.77 9.13
N PRO A 186 -21.60 -9.15 10.02
CA PRO A 186 -21.55 -10.44 10.70
C PRO A 186 -21.56 -11.65 9.76
N VAL A 187 -22.32 -11.57 8.67
CA VAL A 187 -22.41 -12.63 7.66
C VAL A 187 -21.08 -12.84 6.95
N LEU A 188 -20.37 -11.75 6.63
CA LEU A 188 -19.06 -11.83 5.99
C LEU A 188 -18.00 -12.35 6.96
N ASN A 189 -18.07 -11.95 8.23
CA ASN A 189 -17.14 -12.42 9.28
C ASN A 189 -17.36 -13.91 9.62
N GLY A 190 -18.59 -14.42 9.54
CA GLY A 190 -18.90 -15.83 9.75
C GLY A 190 -18.52 -16.72 8.56
N ASN A 191 -18.80 -16.27 7.33
CA ASN A 191 -18.64 -17.09 6.12
C ASN A 191 -17.35 -16.81 5.33
N TYR A 192 -16.58 -15.79 5.70
CA TYR A 192 -15.40 -15.25 4.98
C TYR A 192 -15.64 -14.82 3.52
N LYS A 193 -16.82 -15.10 2.97
CA LYS A 193 -17.19 -14.79 1.60
C LYS A 193 -18.69 -14.71 1.45
N VAL A 194 -19.15 -13.71 0.73
CA VAL A 194 -20.54 -13.55 0.31
C VAL A 194 -20.59 -13.41 -1.21
N THR A 195 -21.48 -14.15 -1.86
CA THR A 195 -21.65 -14.16 -3.32
C THR A 195 -22.82 -13.27 -3.73
N THR A 196 -22.69 -12.58 -4.87
CA THR A 196 -23.71 -11.70 -5.44
C THR A 196 -23.88 -11.95 -6.94
N PRO A 197 -24.93 -11.43 -7.60
CA PRO A 197 -25.10 -11.55 -9.05
C PRO A 197 -23.91 -10.99 -9.85
N TYR A 198 -23.19 -10.00 -9.31
CA TYR A 198 -22.06 -9.34 -9.98
C TYR A 198 -20.69 -9.88 -9.55
N GLY A 199 -20.62 -10.78 -8.57
CA GLY A 199 -19.34 -11.29 -8.09
C GLY A 199 -19.38 -11.85 -6.67
N SER A 200 -18.37 -11.52 -5.88
CA SER A 200 -18.31 -11.87 -4.47
C SER A 200 -17.50 -10.86 -3.67
N VAL A 201 -17.84 -10.70 -2.40
CA VAL A 201 -17.05 -9.97 -1.41
C VAL A 201 -16.39 -11.00 -0.50
N SER A 202 -15.06 -10.96 -0.37
CA SER A 202 -14.32 -11.88 0.48
C SER A 202 -13.57 -11.12 1.58
N LEU A 203 -13.52 -11.71 2.77
CA LEU A 203 -12.67 -11.29 3.86
C LEU A 203 -11.39 -12.12 3.78
N LEU A 204 -10.28 -11.48 3.44
CA LEU A 204 -8.99 -12.16 3.26
C LEU A 204 -8.08 -11.84 4.43
N SER A 205 -7.32 -12.83 4.89
CA SER A 205 -6.29 -12.60 5.89
C SER A 205 -5.15 -11.77 5.29
N ASN A 206 -4.69 -10.78 6.05
CA ASN A 206 -3.44 -10.10 5.80
C ASN A 206 -2.28 -11.09 5.99
N ARG A 207 -1.09 -10.66 5.54
CA ARG A 207 0.13 -11.44 5.82
C ARG A 207 0.30 -11.59 7.32
N PRO A 208 0.67 -12.78 7.81
CA PRO A 208 0.93 -12.99 9.23
C PRO A 208 2.02 -12.04 9.70
N THR A 209 1.88 -11.57 10.93
CA THR A 209 2.92 -10.83 11.63
C THR A 209 3.26 -11.59 12.91
N TRP A 210 4.49 -11.43 13.37
CA TRP A 210 5.00 -12.15 14.53
C TRP A 210 5.58 -11.19 15.56
N ASN A 211 5.57 -11.60 16.82
CA ASN A 211 6.26 -10.91 17.89
C ASN A 211 7.76 -11.20 17.81
N ILE A 212 8.50 -10.30 17.16
CA ILE A 212 9.95 -10.43 16.93
C ILE A 212 10.74 -10.42 18.24
N GLU A 213 10.30 -9.66 19.24
CA GLU A 213 10.98 -9.60 20.54
C GLU A 213 10.93 -10.95 21.26
N ASN A 214 9.77 -11.60 21.30
CA ASN A 214 9.64 -12.93 21.89
C ASN A 214 10.43 -13.98 21.11
N ILE A 215 10.43 -13.91 19.78
CA ILE A 215 11.22 -14.83 18.94
C ILE A 215 12.71 -14.65 19.24
N PHE A 216 13.19 -13.40 19.34
CA PHE A 216 14.58 -13.14 19.70
C PHE A 216 14.94 -13.75 21.06
N ASN A 217 14.08 -13.56 22.07
CA ASN A 217 14.34 -14.05 23.43
C ASN A 217 14.33 -15.58 23.53
N GLU A 218 13.49 -16.27 22.76
CA GLU A 218 13.33 -17.73 22.86
C GLU A 218 14.12 -18.52 21.81
N MET A 219 14.28 -17.98 20.59
CA MET A 219 14.95 -18.65 19.47
C MET A 219 16.33 -18.08 19.15
N GLY A 220 16.69 -16.93 19.73
CA GLY A 220 17.99 -16.30 19.59
C GLY A 220 18.18 -15.45 18.34
N GLU A 221 19.33 -14.79 18.29
CA GLU A 221 19.74 -13.87 17.22
C GLU A 221 19.84 -14.56 15.85
N GLU A 222 20.48 -15.73 15.80
CA GLU A 222 20.74 -16.46 14.55
C GLU A 222 19.46 -16.73 13.75
N PHE A 223 18.36 -17.00 14.45
CA PHE A 223 17.05 -17.21 13.83
C PHE A 223 16.55 -15.93 13.16
N ILE A 224 16.65 -14.79 13.86
CA ILE A 224 16.23 -13.48 13.34
C ILE A 224 17.12 -13.05 12.17
N VAL A 225 18.42 -13.29 12.22
CA VAL A 225 19.34 -12.99 11.10
C VAL A 225 19.00 -13.83 9.87
N SER A 226 18.72 -15.13 10.07
CA SER A 226 18.45 -16.08 8.99
C SER A 226 17.13 -15.78 8.28
N TYR A 227 16.04 -15.61 9.04
CA TYR A 227 14.68 -15.48 8.52
C TYR A 227 14.14 -14.06 8.54
N GLY A 228 14.83 -13.12 9.15
CA GLY A 228 14.40 -11.74 9.27
C GLY A 228 14.66 -10.90 8.02
N LYS A 229 13.97 -9.76 7.99
CA LYS A 229 14.08 -8.70 7.02
C LYS A 229 13.79 -7.37 7.71
N VAL A 230 14.63 -6.38 7.41
CA VAL A 230 14.43 -5.03 7.93
C VAL A 230 13.31 -4.32 7.18
N ASP A 231 12.33 -3.81 7.92
CA ASP A 231 11.35 -2.85 7.42
C ASP A 231 12.00 -1.47 7.34
N MET A 232 12.41 -1.08 6.13
CA MET A 232 13.12 0.19 5.91
C MET A 232 12.30 1.42 6.30
N SER A 233 10.96 1.34 6.26
CA SER A 233 10.09 2.45 6.66
C SER A 233 10.13 2.65 8.17
N LYS A 234 10.06 1.56 8.93
CA LYS A 234 10.19 1.61 10.40
C LYS A 234 11.61 1.96 10.84
N LEU A 235 12.63 1.45 10.13
CA LEU A 235 14.01 1.84 10.38
C LEU A 235 14.23 3.35 10.17
N GLU A 236 13.64 3.93 9.12
CA GLU A 236 13.70 5.38 8.90
C GLU A 236 13.05 6.16 10.05
N GLU A 237 12.00 5.65 10.66
CA GLU A 237 11.40 6.25 11.86
C GLU A 237 12.35 6.24 13.05
N LEU A 238 13.06 5.13 13.30
CA LEU A 238 14.08 5.05 14.35
C LEU A 238 15.25 6.01 14.07
N ILE A 239 15.65 6.18 12.81
CA ILE A 239 16.68 7.15 12.40
C ILE A 239 16.21 8.58 12.68
N LEU A 240 14.97 8.90 12.31
CA LEU A 240 14.39 10.22 12.55
C LEU A 240 14.31 10.50 14.06
N GLN A 241 13.94 9.50 14.86
CA GLN A 241 13.94 9.57 16.32
C GLN A 241 15.36 9.67 16.91
N GLY A 242 16.41 9.42 16.12
CA GLY A 242 17.80 9.52 16.56
C GLY A 242 18.31 8.31 17.33
N LEU A 243 17.52 7.24 17.37
CA LEU A 243 17.90 5.98 18.00
C LEU A 243 18.97 5.25 17.18
N ILE A 244 18.97 5.45 15.86
CA ILE A 244 19.91 4.81 14.93
C ILE A 244 20.53 5.87 14.00
N PRO A 245 21.86 5.93 13.87
CA PRO A 245 22.49 6.87 12.96
C PRO A 245 22.32 6.40 11.50
N LYS A 246 22.03 7.33 10.59
CA LYS A 246 21.90 7.01 9.15
C LYS A 246 23.19 6.41 8.56
N SER A 247 24.35 6.82 9.08
CA SER A 247 25.66 6.31 8.67
C SER A 247 25.83 4.81 8.91
N MET A 248 25.17 4.24 9.93
CA MET A 248 25.17 2.79 10.20
C MET A 248 24.44 1.99 9.11
N VAL A 249 23.37 2.54 8.55
CA VAL A 249 22.54 1.83 7.57
C VAL A 249 23.15 1.85 6.17
N SER A 250 23.93 2.89 5.85
CA SER A 250 24.45 3.13 4.51
C SER A 250 25.33 2.00 3.95
N PRO A 251 26.24 1.36 4.70
CA PRO A 251 27.10 0.27 4.20
C PRO A 251 26.32 -0.96 3.73
N PHE A 252 25.13 -1.20 4.29
CA PHE A 252 24.30 -2.37 3.96
C PHE A 252 23.39 -2.13 2.76
N ARG A 253 23.46 -0.96 2.12
CA ARG A 253 22.63 -0.60 0.97
C ARG A 253 23.49 -0.36 -0.26
N LYS A 254 23.17 -1.09 -1.33
CA LYS A 254 23.74 -0.90 -2.65
C LYS A 254 22.72 -0.25 -3.56
N LEU A 255 23.08 0.88 -4.17
CA LEU A 255 22.26 1.51 -5.20
C LEU A 255 22.34 0.64 -6.46
N LEU A 256 21.20 0.10 -6.90
CA LEU A 256 21.13 -0.69 -8.13
C LEU A 256 20.77 0.17 -9.34
N ASP A 257 19.81 1.06 -9.16
CA ASP A 257 19.25 1.86 -10.24
C ASP A 257 18.66 3.17 -9.69
N ILE A 258 18.51 4.16 -10.56
CA ILE A 258 17.80 5.41 -10.29
C ILE A 258 16.67 5.53 -11.30
N ARG A 259 15.46 5.20 -10.86
CA ARG A 259 14.26 5.34 -11.69
C ARG A 259 13.73 6.77 -11.65
N LEU A 260 13.21 7.27 -12.76
CA LEU A 260 12.47 8.54 -12.78
C LEU A 260 10.97 8.26 -12.72
N ASP A 261 10.35 8.69 -11.62
CA ASP A 261 8.89 8.67 -11.47
C ASP A 261 8.34 10.02 -11.93
N PHE A 262 7.35 10.02 -12.82
CA PHE A 262 6.64 11.23 -13.23
C PHE A 262 5.45 11.47 -12.29
N VAL A 263 5.36 12.68 -11.74
CA VAL A 263 4.33 13.02 -10.75
C VAL A 263 3.65 14.31 -11.14
N VAL A 264 2.31 14.29 -11.10
CA VAL A 264 1.44 15.44 -11.32
C VAL A 264 0.61 15.63 -10.06
N MET A 265 0.69 16.81 -9.44
CA MET A 265 -0.03 17.10 -8.21
C MET A 265 -0.33 18.60 -8.06
N ASN A 266 -1.26 18.92 -7.17
CA ASN A 266 -1.51 20.31 -6.76
C ASN A 266 -0.28 20.86 -5.99
N MET A 267 0.10 22.13 -6.20
CA MET A 267 1.27 22.73 -5.54
C MET A 267 1.14 22.76 -4.01
N SER A 268 -0.07 22.96 -3.46
CA SER A 268 -0.28 22.85 -2.00
C SER A 268 -0.04 21.45 -1.46
N SER A 269 -0.24 20.40 -2.28
CA SER A 269 0.07 19.02 -1.89
C SER A 269 1.59 18.77 -1.94
N GLU A 270 2.30 19.38 -2.88
CA GLU A 270 3.77 19.38 -2.93
C GLU A 270 4.34 20.04 -1.66
N GLU A 271 3.86 21.23 -1.31
CA GLU A 271 4.27 21.95 -0.09
C GLU A 271 3.99 21.14 1.17
N LYS A 272 2.79 20.55 1.28
CA LYS A 272 2.45 19.66 2.40
C LYS A 272 3.37 18.46 2.48
N ALA A 273 3.75 17.84 1.36
CA ALA A 273 4.68 16.70 1.36
C ALA A 273 6.07 17.10 1.86
N VAL A 274 6.58 18.26 1.41
CA VAL A 274 7.86 18.83 1.86
C VAL A 274 7.81 19.18 3.35
N ASN A 275 6.74 19.86 3.77
CA ASN A 275 6.54 20.25 5.17
C ASN A 275 6.32 19.05 6.08
N PHE A 276 5.65 18.00 5.62
CA PHE A 276 5.47 16.77 6.39
C PHE A 276 6.81 16.13 6.73
N HIS A 277 7.76 16.07 5.79
CA HIS A 277 9.10 15.55 6.07
C HIS A 277 9.85 16.39 7.10
N ARG A 278 9.78 17.72 6.96
CA ARG A 278 10.37 18.65 7.93
C ARG A 278 9.74 18.53 9.32
N ASN A 279 8.41 18.46 9.39
CA ASN A 279 7.68 18.32 10.64
C ASN A 279 7.94 16.96 11.29
N LYS A 280 8.06 15.88 10.51
CA LYS A 280 8.45 14.55 11.01
C LYS A 280 9.85 14.60 11.63
N GLN A 281 10.80 15.30 11.02
CA GLN A 281 12.13 15.53 11.61
C GLN A 281 12.07 16.34 12.91
N ILE A 282 11.28 17.42 12.94
CA ILE A 282 11.13 18.26 14.15
C ILE A 282 10.47 17.46 15.28
N GLN A 283 9.33 16.80 15.03
CA GLN A 283 8.64 15.99 16.04
C GLN A 283 9.52 14.86 16.57
N ALA A 284 10.27 14.20 15.69
CA ALA A 284 11.19 13.15 16.11
C ALA A 284 12.35 13.71 16.94
N SER A 285 12.83 14.92 16.66
CA SER A 285 13.81 15.62 17.50
C SER A 285 13.25 16.00 18.87
N LEU A 286 11.99 16.46 18.96
CA LEU A 286 11.35 16.81 20.23
C LEU A 286 11.14 15.60 21.13
N LYS A 287 10.77 14.44 20.56
CA LYS A 287 10.68 13.17 21.28
C LYS A 287 12.01 12.67 21.86
N ARG A 288 13.16 13.20 21.43
CA ARG A 288 14.46 12.86 22.04
C ARG A 288 14.67 13.49 23.42
N PHE A 289 13.93 14.57 23.70
CA PHE A 289 14.09 15.36 24.92
C PHE A 289 12.95 15.17 25.93
N ALA A 290 11.98 14.32 25.61
CA ALA A 290 10.84 13.95 26.46
C ALA A 290 11.02 12.54 26.98
#